data_AF-Q734S3-F1
#
_entry.id   AF-Q734S3-F1
#
_cell.length_a   1.000
_cell.length_b   1.000
_cell.length_c   1.000
_cell.angle_alpha   90.00
_cell.angle_beta   90.00
_cell.angle_gamma   90.00
#
_symmetry.space_group_name_H-M   'P 1'
#
loop_
_entity.id
_entity.type
_entity.pdbx_description
1 polymer ?
#
loop_
_entity_poly.entity_id
_entity_poly.type
_entity_poly.pdbx_seq_one_letter_code
_entity_poly.pdbx_strand_id
1 'polypeptide(L)' 'MVKNLPLLIVILILGVSSATLSTNGYFSPTIEWSLMIISIILNITAVIGLSLHVLVYQPMKRFEKNLKETFK' A
#
# COMPACT_ATOMS: atom_id res chain seq x y z
N MET A 1 4.20 -8.24 13.84
CA MET A 1 3.73 -7.76 12.52
C MET A 1 2.96 -6.46 12.71
N VAL A 2 3.07 -5.48 11.80
CA VAL A 2 2.03 -4.44 11.72
C VAL A 2 0.79 -5.16 11.23
N LYS A 3 -0.30 -5.11 12.00
CA LYS A 3 -1.54 -5.84 11.68
C LYS A 3 -2.11 -5.48 10.30
N ASN A 4 -1.64 -4.37 9.74
CA ASN A 4 -2.18 -3.71 8.56
C ASN A 4 -1.34 -3.98 7.30
N LEU A 5 -0.24 -4.74 7.38
CA LEU A 5 0.58 -5.05 6.20
C LEU A 5 -0.19 -5.88 5.14
N PRO A 6 -0.93 -6.94 5.51
CA PRO A 6 -1.75 -7.67 4.52
C PRO A 6 -2.80 -6.76 3.86
N LEU A 7 -3.38 -5.84 4.63
CA LEU A 7 -4.34 -4.87 4.12
C LEU A 7 -3.71 -3.93 3.07
N LEU A 8 -2.51 -3.40 3.33
CA LEU A 8 -1.80 -2.54 2.39
C LEU A 8 -1.46 -3.26 1.07
N ILE A 9 -1.12 -4.54 1.14
CA ILE A 9 -0.88 -5.37 -0.05
C ILE A 9 -2.18 -5.55 -0.86
N VAL A 10 -3.30 -5.83 -0.18
CA VAL A 10 -4.61 -5.93 -0.85
C VAL A 10 -4.99 -4.60 -1.52
N ILE A 11 -4.79 -3.47 -0.84
CA ILE A 11 -5.04 -2.13 -1.40
C ILE A 11 -4.18 -1.90 -2.65
N LEU A 12 -2.91 -2.31 -2.63
CA LEU A 12 -2.02 -2.20 -3.79
C LEU A 12 -2.54 -3.03 -4.96
N ILE A 13 -2.92 -4.29 -4.72
CA ILE A 13 -3.45 -5.18 -5.77
C ILE A 13 -4.72 -4.59 -6.38
N LEU A 14 -5.63 -4.05 -5.56
CA LEU A 14 -6.84 -3.39 -6.04
C LEU A 14 -6.52 -2.11 -6.83
N GLY A 15 -5.55 -1.32 -6.39
CA GLY A 15 -5.09 -0.12 -7.08
C GLY A 15 -4.50 -0.41 -8.45
N VAL A 16 -3.64 -1.42 -8.58
CA VAL A 16 -3.07 -1.84 -9.86
C VAL A 16 -4.14 -2.43 -10.77
N SER A 17 -5.02 -3.29 -10.23
CA SER A 17 -6.09 -3.93 -11.01
C SER A 17 -7.09 -2.91 -11.57
N SER A 18 -7.49 -1.94 -10.75
CA SER A 18 -8.37 -0.84 -11.20
C SER A 18 -7.71 0.05 -12.25
N ALA A 19 -6.39 0.28 -12.18
CA ALA A 19 -5.64 0.98 -13.21
C ALA A 19 -5.75 0.24 -14.55
N THR A 20 -5.47 -1.07 -14.54
CA THR A 20 -5.51 -1.91 -15.74
C THR A 20 -6.92 -1.97 -16.33
N LEU A 21 -7.95 -2.11 -15.49
CA LEU A 21 -9.34 -2.10 -15.94
C LEU A 21 -9.74 -0.76 -16.57
N SER A 22 -9.27 0.36 -16.02
CA SER A 22 -9.52 1.70 -16.56
C SER A 22 -8.94 1.91 -17.96
N THR A 23 -7.86 1.21 -18.33
CA THR A 23 -7.16 1.42 -19.61
C THR A 23 -7.52 0.40 -20.68
N ASN A 24 -8.32 -0.61 -20.35
CA ASN A 24 -8.61 -1.72 -21.26
C ASN A 24 -9.75 -1.44 -22.27
N GLY A 25 -10.43 -0.29 -22.20
CA GLY A 25 -11.44 0.12 -23.18
C GLY A 25 -12.77 -0.63 -23.12
N TYR A 26 -13.00 -1.45 -22.08
CA TYR A 26 -14.21 -2.26 -21.93
C TYR A 26 -15.38 -1.52 -21.30
N PHE A 27 -15.14 -0.36 -20.68
CA PHE A 27 -16.15 0.35 -19.90
C PHE A 27 -16.59 1.65 -20.56
N SER A 28 -17.74 2.17 -20.13
CA SER A 28 -18.15 3.53 -20.49
C SER A 28 -17.09 4.54 -20.01
N PRO A 29 -16.82 5.63 -20.75
CA PRO A 29 -15.83 6.63 -20.36
C PRO A 29 -15.99 7.09 -18.90
N THR A 30 -17.21 7.31 -18.43
CA THR A 30 -17.46 7.72 -17.03
C THR A 30 -16.93 6.72 -16.01
N ILE A 31 -17.08 5.42 -16.29
CA ILE A 31 -16.60 4.35 -15.42
C ILE A 31 -15.07 4.28 -15.48
N GLU A 32 -14.46 4.40 -16.65
CA GLU A 32 -13.00 4.43 -16.80
C GLU A 32 -12.38 5.58 -15.99
N TRP A 33 -12.89 6.80 -16.14
CA TRP A 33 -12.43 7.95 -15.35
C TRP A 33 -12.59 7.72 -13.85
N SER A 34 -13.70 7.11 -13.41
CA SER A 34 -13.91 6.80 -12.00
C SER A 34 -12.91 5.76 -11.47
N LEU A 35 -12.64 4.71 -12.25
CA LEU A 35 -11.65 3.68 -11.92
C LEU A 35 -10.24 4.26 -11.87
N MET A 36 -9.92 5.19 -12.77
CA MET A 36 -8.63 5.89 -12.78
C MET A 36 -8.41 6.70 -11.49
N ILE A 37 -9.42 7.47 -11.06
CA ILE A 37 -9.34 8.25 -9.82
C ILE A 37 -9.18 7.33 -8.60
N ILE A 38 -9.99 6.27 -8.52
CA ILE A 38 -9.91 5.28 -7.43
C ILE A 38 -8.52 4.61 -7.42
N SER A 39 -8.02 4.22 -8.59
CA SER A 39 -6.70 3.62 -8.74
C SER A 39 -5.58 4.52 -8.20
N ILE A 40 -5.60 5.81 -8.53
CA ILE A 40 -4.60 6.77 -8.05
C ILE A 40 -4.61 6.84 -6.53
N ILE A 41 -5.80 6.96 -5.91
CA ILE A 41 -5.95 7.07 -4.45
C ILE A 41 -5.45 5.79 -3.76
N LEU A 42 -5.85 4.62 -4.26
CA LEU A 42 -5.45 3.33 -3.69
C LEU A 42 -3.93 3.12 -3.80
N ASN A 43 -3.34 3.40 -4.97
CA ASN A 43 -1.91 3.22 -5.19
C ASN A 43 -1.08 4.17 -4.32
N ILE A 44 -1.42 5.46 -4.23
CA ILE A 44 -0.71 6.42 -3.37
C ILE A 44 -0.78 5.96 -1.90
N THR A 45 -1.97 5.57 -1.43
CA THR A 45 -2.17 5.11 -0.05
C THR A 45 -1.33 3.86 0.25
N ALA A 46 -1.31 2.89 -0.67
CA ALA A 46 -0.51 1.68 -0.54
C ALA A 46 0.99 1.99 -0.52
N VAL A 47 1.48 2.83 -1.43
CA VAL A 47 2.90 3.20 -1.52
C VAL A 47 3.37 3.91 -0.25
N ILE A 48 2.60 4.90 0.24
CA ILE A 48 2.94 5.61 1.49
C ILE A 48 2.95 4.63 2.66
N GLY A 49 1.91 3.82 2.81
CA GLY A 49 1.80 2.86 3.91
C GLY A 49 2.91 1.81 3.91
N LEU A 50 3.23 1.26 2.73
CA LEU A 50 4.32 0.28 2.58
C LEU A 50 5.69 0.92 2.83
N SER A 51 5.91 2.14 2.33
CA SER A 51 7.17 2.87 2.55
C SER A 51 7.39 3.14 4.04
N LEU A 52 6.37 3.63 4.76
CA LEU A 52 6.46 3.81 6.21
C LEU A 52 6.71 2.50 6.95
N HIS A 53 6.10 1.39 6.49
CA HIS A 53 6.31 0.08 7.10
C HIS A 53 7.77 -0.39 6.98
N VAL A 54 8.33 -0.33 5.78
CA VAL A 54 9.67 -0.86 5.49
C VAL A 54 10.76 0.10 5.98
N LEU A 55 10.60 1.40 5.79
CA LEU A 55 11.66 2.38 6.05
C LEU A 55 11.65 2.92 7.49
N VAL A 56 10.50 2.93 8.16
CA VAL A 56 10.39 3.51 9.51
C VAL A 56 10.08 2.43 10.53
N TYR A 57 8.98 1.70 10.34
CA TYR A 57 8.49 0.78 11.36
C TYR A 57 9.40 -0.43 11.58
N GLN A 58 9.85 -1.09 10.51
CA GLN A 58 10.75 -2.24 10.61
C GLN A 58 12.09 -1.88 11.28
N PRO A 59 12.81 -0.81 10.88
CA PRO A 59 14.03 -0.39 11.53
C PRO A 59 13.83 -0.01 13.00
N MET A 60 12.77 0.75 13.30
CA MET A 60 12.45 1.15 14.68
C MET A 60 12.23 -0.06 15.59
N LYS A 61 11.45 -1.05 15.13
CA LYS A 61 11.26 -2.30 15.89
C LYS A 61 12.52 -3.11 16.07
N ARG A 62 13.38 -3.14 15.05
CA ARG A 62 14.67 -3.84 15.13
C ARG A 62 15.57 -3.16 16.17
N PHE A 63 15.61 -1.83 16.16
CA PHE A 63 16.36 -1.05 17.13
C PHE A 63 15.84 -1.24 18.57
N GLU A 64 14.52 -1.22 18.77
CA GLU A 64 13.90 -1.47 20.07
C GLU A 64 14.28 -2.85 20.64
N LYS A 65 14.27 -3.90 19.79
CA LYS A 65 14.70 -5.24 20.19
C LYS A 65 16.17 -5.28 20.59
N ASN A 66 17.05 -4.71 19.77
CA ASN A 66 18.48 -4.68 20.05
C ASN A 66 18.78 -3.96 21.37
N LEU A 67 18.12 -2.82 21.64
CA LEU A 67 18.28 -2.13 22.92
C LEU A 67 17.83 -3.00 24.10
N LYS A 68 16.66 -3.65 23.99
CA LYS A 68 16.15 -4.54 25.05
C LYS A 68 17.07 -5.74 25.30
N GLU A 69 17.80 -6.21 24.30
CA GLU A 69 18.79 -7.28 24.46
C GLU A 69 20.09 -6.78 25.08
N THR A 70 20.55 -5.57 24.73
CA THR A 70 21.79 -4.98 25.28
C THR A 70 21.68 -4.62 26.77
N PHE A 71 20.49 -4.19 27.23
CA PHE A 71 20.27 -3.77 28.62
C PHE A 71 19.66 -4.87 29.51
N LYS A 72 19.72 -6.12 29.09
CA LYS A 72 19.25 -7.29 29.83
C LYS A 72 20.41 -8.04 30.45
#